data_AF-A0A2N5XPD3-F1
#
_entry.id   AF-A0A2N5XPD3-F1
#
_cell.length_a   1.000
_cell.length_b   1.000
_cell.length_c   1.000
_cell.angle_alpha   90.00
_cell.angle_beta   90.00
_cell.angle_gamma   90.00
#
_symmetry.space_group_name_H-M   'P 1'
#
loop_
_entity.id
_entity.type
_entity.pdbx_description
1 polymer ?
#
loop_
_entity_poly.entity_id
_entity_poly.type
_entity_poly.pdbx_seq_one_letter_code
_entity_poly.pdbx_strand_id
1 'polypeptide(L)'
;MYRAAILLFALLATTANGQAGGCIQSLSLGTWVNPFAGYKSDITKLEIREICTAETVPHIQVKTYTACAPRDCTWGRAIAKETSGNRLTVSYNTFYAKRTVTVSINGRRMDAKVLDDFHDSRKPNGNRSFVLWKK
;
A
#
# COMPACT_ATOMS: atom_id res chain seq x y z
N MET A 1 73.88 3.15 -18.88
CA MET A 1 73.15 4.30 -18.29
C MET A 1 71.78 4.38 -18.96
N TYR A 2 70.73 4.76 -18.22
CA TYR A 2 69.26 4.77 -18.50
C TYR A 2 68.57 3.42 -18.25
N ARG A 3 68.19 3.08 -17.01
CA ARG A 3 67.09 3.57 -16.12
C ARG A 3 65.68 3.20 -16.62
N ALA A 4 65.06 2.35 -15.80
CA ALA A 4 63.72 1.79 -15.87
C ALA A 4 62.60 2.83 -15.76
N ALA A 5 61.44 2.50 -16.33
CA ALA A 5 60.14 2.99 -15.87
C ALA A 5 59.03 2.02 -16.30
N ILE A 6 58.77 1.01 -15.47
CA ILE A 6 57.55 0.19 -15.51
C ILE A 6 56.47 1.04 -14.81
N LEU A 7 55.53 1.58 -15.57
CA LEU A 7 54.38 2.30 -15.04
C LEU A 7 53.21 1.32 -14.85
N LEU A 8 53.05 0.89 -13.59
CA LEU A 8 51.86 0.24 -13.06
C LEU A 8 50.64 1.15 -13.26
N PHE A 9 49.72 0.76 -14.15
CA PHE A 9 48.36 1.31 -14.21
C PHE A 9 47.44 0.40 -13.37
N ALA A 10 47.54 0.51 -12.05
CA ALA A 10 46.59 -0.10 -11.13
C ALA A 10 45.34 0.80 -11.06
N LEU A 11 44.39 0.54 -11.97
CA LEU A 11 43.06 1.15 -11.95
C LEU A 11 42.32 0.71 -10.68
N LEU A 12 42.21 1.66 -9.76
CA LEU A 12 41.38 1.62 -8.56
C LEU A 12 39.92 1.34 -8.95
N ALA A 13 39.50 0.07 -8.86
CA ALA A 13 38.09 -0.30 -8.87
C ALA A 13 37.47 0.11 -7.51
N THR A 14 37.11 1.38 -7.37
CA THR A 14 36.26 1.83 -6.26
C THR A 14 34.85 1.30 -6.49
N THR A 15 34.52 0.17 -5.87
CA THR A 15 33.15 -0.31 -5.77
C THR A 15 32.39 0.63 -4.85
N ALA A 16 31.59 1.53 -5.43
CA ALA A 16 30.59 2.27 -4.68
C ALA A 16 29.53 1.26 -4.21
N ASN A 17 29.66 0.80 -2.97
CA ASN A 17 28.57 0.11 -2.29
C ASN A 17 27.44 1.11 -2.11
N GLY A 18 26.44 1.04 -3.00
CA GLY A 18 25.20 1.77 -2.84
C GLY A 18 24.56 1.35 -1.53
N GLN A 19 24.63 2.20 -0.51
CA GLN A 19 23.86 2.01 0.70
C GLN A 19 22.39 2.22 0.33
N ALA A 20 21.65 1.12 0.24
CA ALA A 20 20.19 1.18 0.24
C ALA A 20 19.78 1.90 1.53
N GLY A 21 19.24 3.12 1.41
CA GLY A 21 18.80 3.91 2.55
C GLY A 21 17.79 3.09 3.35
N GLY A 22 18.11 2.82 4.62
CA GLY A 22 17.22 2.08 5.51
C GLY A 22 15.90 2.83 5.72
N CYS A 23 14.81 2.08 5.85
CA CYS A 23 13.50 2.60 6.23
C CYS A 23 13.57 3.00 7.72
N ILE A 24 13.86 4.27 8.02
CA ILE A 24 14.06 4.72 9.41
C ILE A 24 12.75 5.29 9.99
N GLN A 25 11.84 5.80 9.15
CA GLN A 25 10.63 6.47 9.61
C GLN A 25 9.41 6.13 8.76
N SER A 26 8.32 5.77 9.43
CA SER A 26 7.02 5.53 8.79
C SER A 26 6.51 6.81 8.11
N LEU A 27 6.03 6.70 6.88
CA LEU A 27 5.59 7.82 6.05
C LEU A 27 4.11 7.68 5.65
N SER A 28 3.35 8.78 5.68
CA SER A 28 2.00 8.81 5.12
C SER A 28 2.07 9.06 3.60
N LEU A 29 1.67 8.08 2.80
CA LEU A 29 1.69 8.18 1.33
C LEU A 29 0.49 8.94 0.77
N GLY A 30 -0.65 8.87 1.47
CA GLY A 30 -1.80 9.69 1.14
C GLY A 30 -3.11 9.24 1.78
N THR A 31 -4.12 10.08 1.58
CA THR A 31 -5.51 9.79 1.91
C THR A 31 -6.34 9.97 0.66
N TRP A 32 -7.15 8.97 0.32
CA TRP A 32 -8.09 9.02 -0.79
C TRP A 32 -9.50 8.97 -0.24
N VAL A 33 -10.39 9.81 -0.76
CA VAL A 33 -11.77 9.96 -0.30
C VAL A 33 -12.74 9.68 -1.45
N ASN A 34 -13.82 8.97 -1.17
CA ASN A 34 -14.95 8.78 -2.07
C ASN A 34 -16.02 9.83 -1.76
N PRO A 35 -16.20 10.88 -2.57
CA PRO A 35 -17.22 11.89 -2.33
C PRO A 35 -18.64 11.39 -2.61
N PHE A 36 -18.78 10.21 -3.20
CA PHE A 36 -20.07 9.62 -3.59
C PHE A 36 -20.52 8.48 -2.67
N ALA A 37 -19.82 8.24 -1.55
CA ALA A 37 -20.22 7.22 -0.59
C ALA A 37 -21.51 7.63 0.12
N GLY A 38 -22.56 6.80 0.01
CA GLY A 38 -23.88 7.10 0.57
C GLY A 38 -24.60 5.89 1.14
N TYR A 39 -24.28 4.68 0.67
CA TYR A 39 -24.85 3.45 1.19
C TYR A 39 -24.01 2.87 2.32
N LYS A 40 -24.68 2.28 3.31
CA LYS A 40 -24.01 1.52 4.38
C LYS A 40 -23.11 0.48 3.72
N SER A 41 -21.83 0.45 4.09
CA SER A 41 -20.72 -0.35 3.53
C SER A 41 -19.93 0.26 2.38
N ASP A 42 -20.34 1.38 1.77
CA ASP A 42 -19.54 2.07 0.75
C ASP A 42 -18.20 2.49 1.36
N ILE A 43 -17.10 2.28 0.62
CA ILE A 43 -15.81 2.83 1.05
C ILE A 43 -15.90 4.36 0.96
N THR A 44 -15.69 5.02 2.08
CA THR A 44 -15.64 6.50 2.18
C THR A 44 -14.22 7.02 2.07
N LYS A 45 -13.26 6.27 2.62
CA LYS A 45 -11.87 6.73 2.72
C LYS A 45 -10.87 5.57 2.81
N LEU A 46 -9.72 5.74 2.18
CA LEU A 46 -8.55 4.89 2.29
C LEU A 46 -7.33 5.74 2.72
N GLU A 47 -6.65 5.32 3.78
CA GLU A 47 -5.38 5.92 4.21
C GLU A 47 -4.26 4.91 3.95
N ILE A 48 -3.23 5.32 3.20
CA ILE A 48 -2.08 4.48 2.88
C ILE A 48 -0.84 5.06 3.55
N ARG A 49 -0.12 4.20 4.26
CA ARG A 49 1.13 4.53 4.94
C ARG A 49 2.18 3.49 4.60
N GLU A 50 3.41 3.94 4.48
CA GLU A 50 4.58 3.09 4.59
C GLU A 50 4.95 3.00 6.07
N ILE A 51 5.05 1.79 6.60
CA ILE A 51 5.51 1.55 7.96
C ILE A 51 6.92 0.98 7.91
N CYS A 52 7.79 1.58 8.70
CA CYS A 52 9.15 1.11 8.93
C CYS A 52 9.29 0.60 10.36
N THR A 53 10.02 -0.49 10.56
CA THR A 53 10.70 -0.75 11.84
C THR A 53 12.19 -0.87 11.58
N ALA A 54 13.03 -0.57 12.58
CA ALA A 54 14.49 -0.43 12.43
C ALA A 54 15.20 -1.64 11.77
N GLU A 55 14.53 -2.79 11.72
CA GLU A 55 15.08 -4.07 11.26
C GLU A 55 14.22 -4.73 10.15
N THR A 56 13.17 -4.06 9.65
CA THR A 56 12.26 -4.67 8.67
C THR A 56 12.23 -3.93 7.33
N VAL A 57 11.91 -4.72 6.30
CA VAL A 57 11.58 -4.18 4.97
C VAL A 57 10.33 -3.30 5.11
N PRO A 58 10.32 -2.08 4.51
CA PRO A 58 9.13 -1.24 4.49
C PRO A 58 7.88 -2.02 4.09
N HIS A 59 6.80 -1.83 4.83
CA HIS A 59 5.51 -2.43 4.51
C HIS A 59 4.49 -1.35 4.20
N ILE A 60 3.68 -1.57 3.17
CA ILE A 60 2.53 -0.71 2.91
C ILE A 60 1.38 -1.15 3.80
N GLN A 61 0.91 -0.25 4.65
CA GLN A 61 -0.24 -0.44 5.51
C GLN A 61 -1.42 0.40 5.01
N VAL A 62 -2.59 -0.23 4.90
CA VAL A 62 -3.81 0.42 4.41
C VAL A 62 -4.87 0.39 5.49
N LYS A 63 -5.47 1.55 5.78
CA LYS A 63 -6.67 1.68 6.61
C LYS A 63 -7.88 1.97 5.73
N THR A 64 -8.93 1.16 5.87
CA THR A 64 -10.17 1.33 5.11
C THR A 64 -11.31 1.78 6.00
N TYR A 65 -12.03 2.80 5.53
CA TYR A 65 -13.20 3.36 6.16
C TYR A 65 -14.43 3.16 5.28
N THR A 66 -15.58 2.98 5.93
CA THR A 66 -16.87 2.84 5.27
C THR A 66 -17.94 3.73 5.87
N ALA A 67 -18.92 4.08 5.04
CA ALA A 67 -20.07 4.87 5.43
C ALA A 67 -20.81 4.22 6.60
N CYS A 68 -20.92 4.98 7.68
CA CYS A 68 -21.51 4.59 8.96
C CYS A 68 -21.97 5.86 9.68
N ALA A 69 -23.10 5.82 10.39
CA ALA A 69 -23.66 6.98 11.07
C ALA A 69 -23.42 6.89 12.58
N PRO A 70 -23.03 7.97 13.29
CA PRO A 70 -22.80 9.34 12.78
C PRO A 70 -21.38 9.60 12.26
N ARG A 71 -20.47 8.62 12.36
CA ARG A 71 -19.08 8.71 11.90
C ARG A 71 -18.72 7.45 11.16
N ASP A 72 -17.80 7.56 10.20
CA ASP A 72 -17.30 6.42 9.44
C ASP A 72 -16.81 5.28 10.34
N CYS A 73 -17.19 4.06 9.97
CA CYS A 73 -16.70 2.82 10.57
C CYS A 73 -15.41 2.40 9.88
N THR A 74 -14.52 1.70 10.59
CA THR A 74 -13.21 1.28 10.06
C THR A 74 -13.12 -0.25 10.06
N TRP A 75 -12.55 -0.83 9.01
CA TRP A 75 -12.17 -2.26 9.00
C TRP A 75 -10.81 -2.51 9.66
N GLY A 76 -10.13 -1.44 10.07
CA GLY A 76 -8.83 -1.50 10.73
C GLY A 76 -7.70 -1.25 9.75
N ARG A 77 -6.49 -1.64 10.15
CA ARG A 77 -5.26 -1.51 9.35
C ARG A 77 -4.77 -2.89 9.01
N ALA A 78 -4.33 -3.08 7.77
CA ALA A 78 -3.74 -4.33 7.33
C ALA A 78 -2.58 -4.05 6.37
N ILE A 79 -1.64 -5.00 6.32
CA ILE A 79 -0.50 -4.93 5.40
C ILE A 79 -0.98 -5.30 4.01
N ALA A 80 -0.73 -4.42 3.06
CA ALA A 80 -0.98 -4.67 1.66
C ALA A 80 0.12 -5.56 1.08
N LYS A 81 -0.29 -6.46 0.19
CA LYS A 81 0.60 -7.14 -0.74
C LYS A 81 0.67 -6.30 -2.00
N GLU A 82 1.86 -5.82 -2.32
CA GLU A 82 2.11 -5.20 -3.61
C GLU A 82 2.04 -6.27 -4.70
N THR A 83 1.23 -6.03 -5.73
CA THR A 83 1.05 -6.98 -6.84
C THR A 83 1.76 -6.47 -8.11
N SER A 84 1.91 -5.15 -8.24
CA SER A 84 2.69 -4.42 -9.25
C SER A 84 2.76 -2.95 -8.80
N GLY A 85 3.73 -2.16 -9.28
CA GLY A 85 4.11 -0.85 -8.71
C GLY A 85 2.99 0.14 -8.34
N ASN A 86 1.83 0.10 -9.02
CA ASN A 86 0.68 0.96 -8.71
C ASN A 86 -0.57 0.21 -8.19
N ARG A 87 -0.46 -1.10 -7.96
CA ARG A 87 -1.54 -1.97 -7.51
C ARG A 87 -1.24 -2.61 -6.16
N LEU A 88 -2.13 -2.35 -5.21
CA LEU A 88 -2.05 -2.89 -3.86
C LEU A 88 -3.27 -3.76 -3.59
N THR A 89 -3.05 -4.90 -2.95
CA THR A 89 -4.12 -5.77 -2.47
C THR A 89 -4.02 -5.89 -0.95
N VAL A 90 -5.09 -5.56 -0.24
CA VAL A 90 -5.15 -5.67 1.23
C VAL A 90 -6.35 -6.49 1.64
N SER A 91 -6.20 -7.33 2.68
CA SER A 91 -7.27 -8.18 3.19
C SER A 91 -7.57 -7.85 4.65
N TYR A 92 -8.85 -7.73 4.98
CA TYR A 92 -9.36 -7.52 6.33
C TYR A 92 -10.22 -8.72 6.73
N ASN A 93 -9.95 -9.32 7.87
CA ASN A 93 -10.87 -10.31 8.44
C ASN A 93 -11.81 -9.60 9.41
N THR A 94 -13.06 -9.42 9.02
CA THR A 94 -14.07 -8.77 9.85
C THR A 94 -15.08 -9.79 10.35
N PHE A 95 -15.95 -9.38 11.26
CA PHE A 95 -16.89 -10.29 11.92
C PHE A 95 -17.77 -11.10 10.96
N TYR A 96 -18.24 -10.50 9.85
CA TYR A 96 -19.18 -11.16 8.92
C TYR A 96 -18.55 -11.66 7.62
N ALA A 97 -17.34 -11.18 7.29
CA ALA A 97 -16.71 -11.46 6.01
C ALA A 97 -15.20 -11.22 6.06
N LYS A 98 -14.48 -11.97 5.24
CA LYS A 98 -13.16 -11.59 4.77
C LYS A 98 -13.32 -10.61 3.61
N ARG A 99 -12.74 -9.42 3.72
CA ARG A 99 -12.83 -8.37 2.71
C ARG A 99 -11.49 -8.17 2.04
N THR A 100 -11.44 -8.33 0.72
CA THR A 100 -10.23 -8.07 -0.06
C THR A 100 -10.43 -6.80 -0.86
N VAL A 101 -9.59 -5.80 -0.61
CA VAL A 101 -9.58 -4.52 -1.34
C VAL A 101 -8.39 -4.52 -2.28
N THR A 102 -8.65 -4.41 -3.57
CA THR A 102 -7.63 -4.21 -4.60
C THR A 102 -7.73 -2.79 -5.10
N VAL A 103 -6.65 -2.02 -5.01
CA VAL A 103 -6.59 -0.64 -5.49
C VAL A 103 -5.60 -0.51 -6.64
N SER A 104 -5.90 0.39 -7.57
CA SER A 104 -4.97 0.88 -8.59
C SER A 104 -4.87 2.39 -8.47
N ILE A 105 -3.65 2.92 -8.36
CA ILE A 105 -3.41 4.35 -8.14
C ILE A 105 -2.88 4.97 -9.44
N ASN A 106 -3.59 5.98 -9.95
CA ASN A 106 -3.26 6.72 -11.17
C ASN A 106 -3.22 8.21 -10.85
N GLY A 107 -2.09 8.68 -10.34
CA GLY A 107 -1.91 10.05 -9.86
C GLY A 107 -2.82 10.36 -8.67
N ARG A 108 -3.78 11.28 -8.85
CA ARG A 108 -4.75 11.64 -7.80
C ARG A 108 -5.95 10.69 -7.72
N ARG A 109 -6.19 9.88 -8.75
CA ARG A 109 -7.32 8.95 -8.81
C ARG A 109 -6.92 7.58 -8.28
N MET A 110 -7.81 6.96 -7.52
CA MET A 110 -7.70 5.57 -7.09
C MET A 110 -8.97 4.82 -7.48
N ASP A 111 -8.81 3.73 -8.23
CA ASP A 111 -9.88 2.79 -8.50
C ASP A 111 -9.76 1.64 -7.49
N ALA A 112 -10.80 1.41 -6.70
CA ALA A 112 -10.84 0.39 -5.65
C ALA A 112 -11.90 -0.67 -5.95
N LYS A 113 -11.53 -1.94 -5.90
CA LYS A 113 -12.44 -3.09 -5.98
C LYS A 113 -12.47 -3.80 -4.64
N VAL A 114 -13.66 -4.13 -4.16
CA VAL A 114 -13.88 -4.86 -2.91
C VAL A 114 -14.55 -6.18 -3.23
N LEU A 115 -13.92 -7.26 -2.81
CA LEU A 115 -14.51 -8.59 -2.75
C LEU A 115 -14.87 -8.90 -1.30
N ASP A 116 -16.15 -9.10 -1.02
CA ASP A 116 -16.68 -9.57 0.25
C ASP A 116 -16.87 -11.09 0.17
N ASP A 117 -16.08 -11.84 0.92
CA ASP A 117 -16.18 -13.29 1.10
C ASP A 117 -16.85 -13.55 2.45
N PHE A 118 -18.15 -13.83 2.43
CA PHE A 118 -18.97 -13.93 3.65
C PHE A 118 -18.71 -15.24 4.37
N HIS A 119 -18.61 -15.18 5.70
CA HIS A 119 -18.43 -16.39 6.52
C HIS A 119 -19.70 -17.26 6.58
N ASP A 120 -20.88 -16.67 6.30
CA ASP A 120 -22.14 -17.40 6.16
C ASP A 120 -22.31 -17.92 4.74
N SER A 121 -22.24 -19.25 4.57
CA SER A 121 -22.34 -19.91 3.26
C SER A 121 -23.67 -19.71 2.53
N ARG A 122 -24.71 -19.23 3.23
CA ARG A 122 -26.01 -18.90 2.62
C ARG A 122 -26.00 -17.54 1.93
N LYS A 123 -24.99 -16.70 2.19
CA LYS A 123 -24.84 -15.39 1.55
C LYS A 123 -23.86 -15.48 0.38
N PRO A 124 -24.25 -15.03 -0.82
CA PRO A 124 -23.32 -15.00 -1.94
C PRO A 124 -22.24 -13.93 -1.71
N ASN A 125 -21.05 -14.18 -2.26
CA ASN A 125 -19.95 -13.23 -2.22
C ASN A 125 -20.31 -11.93 -2.96
N GLY A 126 -19.87 -10.80 -2.40
CA GLY A 126 -20.15 -9.47 -2.94
C GLY A 126 -18.97 -8.92 -3.73
N ASN A 127 -19.24 -8.19 -4.81
CA ASN A 127 -18.21 -7.47 -5.55
C ASN A 127 -18.66 -6.03 -5.79
N ARG A 128 -17.83 -5.06 -5.41
CA ARG A 128 -18.14 -3.62 -5.44
C ARG A 128 -16.94 -2.84 -5.94
N SER A 129 -17.20 -1.74 -6.66
CA SER A 129 -16.15 -0.88 -7.20
C SER A 129 -16.41 0.57 -6.81
N PHE A 130 -15.34 1.28 -6.45
CA PHE A 130 -15.37 2.66 -6.00
C PHE A 130 -14.27 3.45 -6.69
N VAL A 131 -14.50 4.75 -6.81
CA VAL A 131 -13.49 5.72 -7.26
C VAL A 131 -13.23 6.69 -6.12
N LEU A 132 -11.96 6.82 -5.75
CA LEU A 132 -11.53 7.73 -4.71
C LEU A 132 -10.53 8.74 -5.26
N TRP A 133 -10.47 9.90 -4.62
CA TRP A 133 -9.61 11.02 -5.01
C TRP A 133 -8.68 11.40 -3.87
N LYS A 134 -7.40 11.64 -4.20
CA LYS A 134 -6.38 12.08 -3.26
C LYS A 134 -6.77 13.46 -2.72
N LYS A 135 -6.91 13.52 -1.39
CA LYS A 135 -7.16 14.75 -0.62
C LYS A 135 -5.92 15.66 -0.66
#